data_AF-A0A960K0R2-F1
#
_entry.id   AF-A0A960K0R2-F1
#
_cell.length_a   1.000
_cell.length_b   1.000
_cell.length_c   1.000
_cell.angle_alpha   90.00
_cell.angle_beta   90.00
_cell.angle_gamma   90.00
#
_symmetry.space_group_name_H-M   'P 1'
#
loop_
_entity.id
_entity.type
_entity.pdbx_description
1 polymer ?
#
loop_
_entity_poly.entity_id
_entity_poly.type
_entity_poly.pdbx_seq_one_letter_code
_entity_poly.pdbx_strand_id
1 'polypeptide(L)'
;MNERRKLFQRLLIVLWVGFFLGNAYLNRKRPEAPRVEPSLAYVDLVVGTGPVAKTGTAVVTHEVLRLKDGTQISSTYGDGEPFYGVVGDERIIEGWSLGVRGMRVGGKRKFVVPPELGHLQRRLEGVPPGASLVFEVELVGINRPGWKEDPSSGCKVWDRVPLQQHSFTWTGPCVDGKASGSGVLTTFRGGKAIRRYVGEMAGGVTDRPNP
;
A
#
# COMPACT_ATOMS: atom_id res chain seq x y z
N MET A 1 7.73 -73.99 7.72
CA MET A 1 8.20 -72.64 8.13
C MET A 1 8.15 -71.58 7.01
N ASN A 2 7.67 -71.89 5.80
CA ASN A 2 7.82 -71.00 4.63
C ASN A 2 6.54 -70.22 4.22
N GLU A 3 5.34 -70.75 4.52
CA GLU A 3 4.08 -70.12 4.08
C GLU A 3 3.59 -68.98 4.99
N ARG A 4 3.78 -69.07 6.31
CA ARG A 4 3.39 -68.00 7.25
C ARG A 4 4.22 -66.71 7.09
N ARG A 5 5.49 -66.83 6.66
CA ARG A 5 6.35 -65.67 6.36
C ARG A 5 5.90 -64.94 5.08
N LYS A 6 5.51 -65.68 4.04
CA LYS A 6 4.99 -65.10 2.78
C LYS A 6 3.66 -64.37 2.99
N LEU A 7 2.78 -64.92 3.85
CA LEU A 7 1.49 -64.29 4.17
C LEU A 7 1.69 -62.96 4.93
N PHE A 8 2.62 -62.92 5.88
CA PHE A 8 2.97 -61.72 6.64
C PHE A 8 3.62 -60.64 5.75
N GLN A 9 4.49 -61.06 4.82
CA GLN A 9 5.17 -60.16 3.89
C GLN A 9 4.18 -59.56 2.86
N ARG A 10 3.17 -60.33 2.42
CA ARG A 10 2.08 -59.83 1.56
C ARG A 10 1.16 -58.86 2.29
N LEU A 11 0.84 -59.10 3.57
CA LEU A 11 0.02 -58.17 4.37
C LEU A 11 0.73 -56.82 4.61
N LEU A 12 2.04 -56.83 4.86
CA LEU A 12 2.83 -55.61 5.05
C LEU A 12 2.92 -54.76 3.78
N ILE A 13 3.01 -55.38 2.59
CA ILE A 13 3.03 -54.67 1.29
C ILE A 13 1.68 -54.01 0.99
N VAL A 14 0.57 -54.68 1.28
CA VAL A 14 -0.79 -54.11 1.09
C VAL A 14 -1.01 -52.90 2.00
N LEU A 15 -0.54 -52.96 3.26
CA LEU A 15 -0.61 -51.83 4.19
C LEU A 15 0.32 -50.67 3.79
N TRP A 16 1.50 -50.94 3.23
CA TRP A 16 2.42 -49.91 2.74
C TRP A 16 1.92 -49.19 1.47
N VAL A 17 1.35 -49.94 0.51
CA VAL A 17 0.77 -49.37 -0.72
C VAL A 17 -0.49 -48.56 -0.41
N GLY A 18 -1.35 -49.02 0.51
CA GLY A 18 -2.52 -48.26 0.98
C GLY A 18 -2.14 -46.96 1.68
N PHE A 19 -1.07 -46.97 2.48
CA PHE A 19 -0.55 -45.78 3.14
C PHE A 19 0.06 -44.78 2.14
N PHE A 20 0.84 -45.26 1.16
CA PHE A 20 1.43 -44.39 0.13
C PHE A 20 0.38 -43.80 -0.84
N LEU A 21 -0.62 -44.57 -1.27
CA LEU A 21 -1.70 -44.07 -2.13
C LEU A 21 -2.65 -43.12 -1.39
N GLY A 22 -2.94 -43.38 -0.11
CA GLY A 22 -3.73 -42.48 0.73
C GLY A 22 -3.06 -41.13 0.99
N ASN A 23 -1.74 -41.12 1.25
CA ASN A 23 -0.98 -39.88 1.45
C ASN A 23 -0.85 -39.06 0.15
N ALA A 24 -0.70 -39.72 -1.00
CA ALA A 24 -0.63 -39.01 -2.28
C ALA A 24 -1.97 -38.39 -2.71
N TYR A 25 -3.10 -39.02 -2.37
CA TYR A 25 -4.43 -38.52 -2.72
C TYR A 25 -4.86 -37.32 -1.85
N LEU A 26 -4.54 -37.34 -0.56
CA LEU A 26 -4.89 -36.24 0.36
C LEU A 26 -3.95 -35.03 0.28
N ASN A 27 -2.76 -35.17 -0.30
CA ASN A 27 -1.76 -34.11 -0.37
C ASN A 27 -1.74 -33.33 -1.70
N ARG A 28 -2.76 -33.51 -2.55
CA ARG A 28 -2.93 -32.70 -3.76
C ARG A 28 -3.46 -31.32 -3.34
N LYS A 29 -2.55 -30.36 -3.11
CA LYS A 29 -2.93 -28.94 -2.98
C LYS A 29 -3.86 -28.59 -4.13
N ARG A 30 -5.11 -28.20 -3.82
CA ARG A 30 -6.03 -27.67 -4.83
C ARG A 30 -5.35 -26.47 -5.49
N PRO A 31 -5.33 -26.38 -6.84
CA PRO A 31 -4.87 -25.16 -7.49
C PRO A 31 -5.76 -24.02 -6.99
N GLU A 32 -5.15 -23.01 -6.38
CA GLU A 32 -5.86 -21.81 -5.97
C GLU A 32 -6.41 -21.15 -7.23
N ALA A 33 -7.73 -20.92 -7.28
CA ALA A 33 -8.37 -20.32 -8.43
C ALA A 33 -7.72 -18.96 -8.72
N PRO A 34 -7.51 -18.58 -10.00
CA PRO A 34 -6.95 -17.29 -10.33
C PRO A 34 -7.82 -16.19 -9.72
N ARG A 35 -7.23 -15.35 -8.86
CA ARG A 35 -7.94 -14.22 -8.26
C ARG A 35 -8.27 -13.24 -9.38
N VAL A 36 -9.57 -13.03 -9.62
CA VAL A 36 -10.03 -11.95 -10.48
C VAL A 36 -9.92 -10.67 -9.66
N GLU A 37 -8.91 -9.86 -9.99
CA GLU A 37 -8.73 -8.55 -9.36
C GLU A 37 -9.97 -7.68 -9.61
N PRO A 38 -10.58 -7.09 -8.57
CA PRO A 38 -11.71 -6.19 -8.76
C PRO A 38 -11.29 -5.01 -9.66
N SER A 39 -12.13 -4.71 -10.66
CA SER A 39 -11.93 -3.57 -11.56
C SER A 39 -12.92 -2.47 -11.23
N LEU A 40 -12.45 -1.23 -11.16
CA LEU A 40 -13.28 -0.05 -10.93
C LEU A 40 -13.54 0.67 -12.25
N ALA A 41 -14.80 1.07 -12.49
CA ALA A 41 -15.12 1.93 -13.63
C ALA A 41 -14.63 3.36 -13.38
N TYR A 42 -14.02 3.96 -14.40
CA TYR A 42 -13.52 5.33 -14.36
C TYR A 42 -13.63 6.02 -15.71
N VAL A 43 -13.54 7.34 -15.70
CA VAL A 43 -13.44 8.18 -16.90
C VAL A 43 -12.23 9.08 -16.74
N ASP A 44 -11.30 9.01 -17.69
CA ASP A 44 -10.23 10.00 -17.80
C ASP A 44 -10.80 11.29 -18.37
N LEU A 45 -10.77 12.35 -17.55
CA LEU A 45 -11.15 13.71 -17.97
C LEU A 45 -9.97 14.37 -18.70
N VAL A 46 -8.75 14.09 -18.25
CA VAL A 46 -7.50 14.50 -18.90
C VAL A 46 -6.51 13.35 -18.78
N VAL A 47 -5.93 12.92 -19.90
CA VAL A 47 -4.86 11.92 -19.88
C VAL A 47 -3.52 12.63 -19.68
N GLY A 48 -2.86 12.35 -18.56
CA GLY A 48 -1.55 12.91 -18.26
C GLY A 48 -0.45 12.36 -19.17
N THR A 49 0.69 13.05 -19.22
CA THR A 49 1.84 12.67 -20.06
C THR A 49 3.04 12.17 -19.25
N GLY A 50 3.03 12.36 -17.93
CA GLY A 50 4.13 12.00 -17.06
C GLY A 50 4.20 10.51 -16.69
N PRO A 51 4.98 10.18 -15.64
CA PRO A 51 5.10 8.81 -15.14
C PRO A 51 3.74 8.23 -14.72
N VAL A 52 3.64 6.89 -14.79
CA VAL A 52 2.40 6.14 -14.50
C VAL A 52 2.36 5.71 -13.04
N ALA A 53 1.22 5.92 -12.38
CA ALA A 53 0.95 5.44 -11.03
C ALA A 53 0.77 3.91 -11.04
N LYS A 54 1.66 3.20 -10.33
CA LYS A 54 1.66 1.74 -10.24
C LYS A 54 1.49 1.32 -8.79
N THR A 55 1.07 0.09 -8.54
CA THR A 55 1.08 -0.46 -7.18
C THR A 55 2.45 -0.26 -6.52
N GLY A 56 2.45 0.21 -5.27
CA GLY A 56 3.64 0.53 -4.49
C GLY A 56 4.26 1.91 -4.75
N THR A 57 3.78 2.68 -5.75
CA THR A 57 4.27 4.05 -5.93
C THR A 57 3.57 5.01 -4.98
N ALA A 58 4.34 5.86 -4.32
CA ALA A 58 3.79 7.02 -3.63
C ALA A 58 3.35 8.06 -4.66
N VAL A 59 2.13 8.56 -4.51
CA VAL A 59 1.51 9.52 -5.40
C VAL A 59 1.08 10.75 -4.61
N VAL A 60 1.04 11.87 -5.31
CA VAL A 60 0.50 13.14 -4.82
C VAL A 60 -0.70 13.47 -5.68
N THR A 61 -1.84 13.72 -5.07
CA THR A 61 -3.08 14.03 -5.77
C THR A 61 -3.75 15.28 -5.23
N HIS A 62 -4.36 16.05 -6.12
CA HIS A 62 -5.48 16.90 -5.72
C HIS A 62 -6.78 16.15 -6.00
N GLU A 63 -7.77 16.27 -5.12
CA GLU A 63 -8.99 15.49 -5.22
C GLU A 63 -10.17 16.18 -4.57
N VAL A 64 -11.34 15.90 -5.13
CA VAL A 64 -12.63 16.23 -4.54
C VAL A 64 -13.38 14.92 -4.33
N LEU A 65 -13.82 14.69 -3.10
CA LEU A 65 -14.69 13.59 -2.75
C LEU A 65 -16.12 14.08 -2.59
N ARG A 66 -17.05 13.42 -3.28
CA ARG A 66 -18.48 13.69 -3.19
C ARG A 66 -19.29 12.41 -2.94
N LEU A 67 -20.50 12.57 -2.43
CA LEU A 67 -21.54 11.56 -2.52
C LEU A 67 -22.17 11.58 -3.93
N LYS A 68 -22.95 10.53 -4.25
CA LYS A 68 -23.66 10.43 -5.53
C LYS A 68 -24.66 11.56 -5.79
N ASP A 69 -25.21 12.17 -4.74
CA ASP A 69 -26.12 13.32 -4.83
C ASP A 69 -25.39 14.66 -5.10
N GLY A 70 -24.05 14.64 -5.14
CA GLY A 70 -23.21 15.82 -5.38
C GLY A 70 -22.70 16.50 -4.11
N THR A 71 -23.17 16.10 -2.92
CA THR A 71 -22.70 16.61 -1.63
C THR A 71 -21.19 16.44 -1.52
N GLN A 72 -20.46 17.53 -1.32
CA GLN A 72 -19.02 17.49 -1.14
C GLN A 72 -18.68 17.04 0.28
N ILE A 73 -17.83 16.03 0.40
CA ILE A 73 -17.32 15.54 1.68
C ILE A 73 -15.97 16.17 2.00
N SER A 74 -15.07 16.23 1.01
CA SER A 74 -13.75 16.86 1.17
C SER A 74 -13.23 17.40 -0.16
N SER A 75 -12.27 18.32 -0.08
CA SER A 75 -11.55 18.86 -1.24
C SER A 75 -10.17 19.34 -0.85
N THR A 76 -9.13 18.79 -1.47
CA THR A 76 -7.75 19.24 -1.23
C THR A 76 -7.43 20.56 -1.92
N TYR A 77 -8.29 21.04 -2.81
CA TYR A 77 -8.16 22.38 -3.40
C TYR A 77 -8.54 23.48 -2.42
N GLY A 78 -9.52 23.22 -1.53
CA GLY A 78 -9.97 24.20 -0.54
C GLY A 78 -8.95 24.38 0.59
N ASP A 79 -8.38 23.28 1.06
CA ASP A 79 -7.42 23.27 2.17
C ASP A 79 -5.98 23.58 1.73
N GLY A 80 -5.73 23.65 0.42
CA GLY A 80 -4.41 23.91 -0.18
C GLY A 80 -3.40 22.78 -0.02
N GLU A 81 -3.75 21.69 0.65
CA GLU A 81 -2.87 20.57 0.96
C GLU A 81 -3.25 19.33 0.14
N PRO A 82 -2.38 18.85 -0.77
CA PRO A 82 -2.67 17.67 -1.58
C PRO A 82 -2.71 16.40 -0.72
N PHE A 83 -3.41 15.39 -1.23
CA PHE A 83 -3.41 14.06 -0.63
C PHE A 83 -2.15 13.29 -1.02
N TYR A 84 -1.61 12.54 -0.07
CA TYR A 84 -0.44 11.70 -0.24
C TYR A 84 -0.80 10.26 0.05
N GLY A 85 -0.68 9.41 -0.96
CA GLY A 85 -1.07 8.01 -0.85
C GLY A 85 -0.05 7.08 -1.51
N VAL A 86 -0.03 5.83 -1.08
CA VAL A 86 0.70 4.75 -1.76
C VAL A 86 -0.32 3.85 -2.42
N VAL A 87 -0.23 3.68 -3.75
CA VAL A 87 -1.20 2.88 -4.50
C VAL A 87 -1.12 1.42 -4.05
N GLY A 88 -2.24 0.87 -3.58
CA GLY A 88 -2.34 -0.49 -3.06
C GLY A 88 -1.97 -0.63 -1.58
N ASP A 89 -1.81 0.47 -0.84
CA ASP A 89 -1.64 0.43 0.61
C ASP A 89 -2.97 0.13 1.32
N GLU A 90 -2.97 -0.86 2.21
CA GLU A 90 -4.16 -1.33 2.94
C GLU A 90 -4.83 -0.25 3.80
N ARG A 91 -4.12 0.83 4.14
CA ARG A 91 -4.66 1.96 4.91
C ARG A 91 -5.47 2.91 4.04
N ILE A 92 -5.30 2.86 2.73
CA ILE A 92 -6.11 3.59 1.75
C ILE A 92 -7.25 2.67 1.32
N ILE A 93 -8.43 3.23 1.09
CA ILE A 93 -9.58 2.45 0.62
C ILE A 93 -9.24 1.84 -0.75
N GLU A 94 -9.60 0.56 -0.94
CA GLU A 94 -9.19 -0.23 -2.10
C GLU A 94 -9.63 0.42 -3.42
N GLY A 95 -10.86 0.93 -3.47
CA GLY A 95 -11.42 1.60 -4.64
C GLY A 95 -10.65 2.84 -5.06
N TRP A 96 -10.11 3.60 -4.11
CA TRP A 96 -9.24 4.74 -4.45
C TRP A 96 -7.95 4.25 -5.12
N SER A 97 -7.31 3.20 -4.57
CA SER A 97 -6.12 2.60 -5.17
C SER A 97 -6.40 2.06 -6.57
N LEU A 98 -7.54 1.40 -6.78
CA LEU A 98 -7.97 0.91 -8.09
C LEU A 98 -8.22 2.04 -9.08
N GLY A 99 -8.84 3.14 -8.64
CA GLY A 99 -9.14 4.30 -9.48
C GLY A 99 -7.88 5.05 -9.94
N VAL A 100 -6.91 5.24 -9.05
CA VAL A 100 -5.66 5.96 -9.34
C VAL A 100 -4.66 5.12 -10.12
N ARG A 101 -4.69 3.79 -9.98
CA ARG A 101 -3.79 2.88 -10.70
C ARG A 101 -3.88 3.10 -12.21
N GLY A 102 -2.73 3.24 -12.86
CA GLY A 102 -2.62 3.49 -14.30
C GLY A 102 -2.81 4.96 -14.72
N MET A 103 -3.19 5.87 -13.82
CA MET A 103 -3.16 7.31 -14.12
C MET A 103 -1.73 7.76 -14.43
N ARG A 104 -1.60 8.80 -15.26
CA ARG A 104 -0.33 9.48 -15.56
C ARG A 104 -0.29 10.83 -14.88
N VAL A 105 0.89 11.24 -14.42
CA VAL A 105 1.10 12.59 -13.84
C VAL A 105 0.65 13.65 -14.85
N GLY A 106 -0.07 14.66 -14.34
CA GLY A 106 -0.79 15.68 -15.12
C GLY A 106 -2.20 15.26 -15.55
N GLY A 107 -2.62 14.04 -15.25
CA GLY A 107 -3.94 13.51 -15.62
C GLY A 107 -5.01 13.82 -14.59
N LYS A 108 -6.27 13.88 -15.05
CA LYS A 108 -7.48 14.02 -14.23
C LYS A 108 -8.43 12.87 -14.52
N ARG A 109 -8.95 12.24 -13.48
CA ARG A 109 -9.82 11.07 -13.59
C ARG A 109 -10.98 11.16 -12.62
N LYS A 110 -12.15 10.73 -13.07
CA LYS A 110 -13.33 10.55 -12.23
C LYS A 110 -13.66 9.07 -12.08
N PHE A 111 -13.95 8.62 -10.87
CA PHE A 111 -14.36 7.24 -10.62
C PHE A 111 -15.33 7.14 -9.44
N VAL A 112 -16.14 6.08 -9.44
CA VAL A 112 -17.15 5.83 -8.42
C VAL A 112 -16.74 4.60 -7.62
N VAL A 113 -16.49 4.78 -6.33
CA VAL A 113 -16.14 3.69 -5.40
C VAL A 113 -17.42 3.19 -4.73
N PRO A 114 -17.84 1.95 -5.00
CA PRO A 114 -18.96 1.34 -4.28
C PRO A 114 -18.55 1.07 -2.82
N PRO A 115 -19.51 0.96 -1.89
CA PRO A 115 -19.23 0.84 -0.47
C PRO A 115 -18.24 -0.28 -0.14
N GLU A 116 -18.34 -1.41 -0.84
CA GLU A 116 -17.55 -2.63 -0.66
C GLU A 116 -16.05 -2.40 -0.86
N LEU A 117 -15.71 -1.47 -1.76
CA LEU A 117 -14.33 -1.07 -2.06
C LEU A 117 -13.94 0.23 -1.33
N GLY A 118 -14.84 0.78 -0.52
CA GLY A 118 -14.66 2.04 0.18
C GLY A 118 -14.57 1.84 1.69
N HIS A 119 -15.72 1.92 2.33
CA HIS A 119 -15.84 2.25 3.75
C HIS A 119 -16.83 1.36 4.49
N LEU A 120 -17.17 0.17 3.99
CA LEU A 120 -18.06 -0.77 4.70
C LEU A 120 -17.62 -1.02 6.16
N GLN A 121 -16.32 -1.19 6.39
CA GLN A 121 -15.76 -1.48 7.72
C GLN A 121 -15.06 -0.26 8.36
N ARG A 122 -14.95 0.85 7.63
CA ARG A 122 -14.23 2.05 8.07
C ARG A 122 -15.21 3.22 8.11
N ARG A 123 -15.39 3.90 9.24
CA ARG A 123 -16.17 5.14 9.24
C ARG A 123 -15.34 6.24 8.57
N LEU A 124 -15.92 6.88 7.57
CA LEU A 124 -15.44 8.14 7.00
C LEU A 124 -16.36 9.26 7.50
N GLU A 125 -15.77 10.34 7.99
CA GLU A 125 -16.53 11.48 8.49
C GLU A 125 -17.39 12.10 7.37
N GLY A 126 -18.63 12.46 7.69
CA GLY A 126 -19.58 13.00 6.70
C GLY A 126 -20.14 11.99 5.69
N VAL A 127 -19.71 10.72 5.72
CA VAL A 127 -20.16 9.69 4.77
C VAL A 127 -21.17 8.74 5.43
N PRO A 128 -22.40 8.63 4.91
CA PRO A 128 -23.37 7.65 5.38
C PRO A 128 -22.92 6.19 5.16
N PRO A 129 -23.32 5.26 6.04
CA PRO A 129 -23.12 3.82 5.81
C PRO A 129 -23.72 3.38 4.47
N GLY A 130 -22.98 2.58 3.69
CA GLY A 130 -23.46 2.07 2.40
C GLY A 130 -23.54 3.11 1.27
N ALA A 131 -23.09 4.35 1.48
CA ALA A 131 -23.00 5.33 0.41
C ALA A 131 -21.91 4.96 -0.61
N SER A 132 -22.11 5.26 -1.89
CA SER A 132 -21.01 5.23 -2.87
C SER A 132 -20.28 6.57 -2.86
N LEU A 133 -18.97 6.53 -3.09
CA LEU A 133 -18.11 7.70 -3.15
C LEU A 133 -17.81 8.05 -4.60
N VAL A 134 -17.81 9.33 -4.94
CA VAL A 134 -17.43 9.85 -6.25
C VAL A 134 -16.16 10.67 -6.08
N PHE A 135 -15.08 10.20 -6.68
CA PHE A 135 -13.80 10.89 -6.67
C PHE A 135 -13.54 11.57 -8.00
N GLU A 136 -13.09 12.82 -7.95
CA GLU A 136 -12.42 13.50 -9.06
C GLU A 136 -11.00 13.79 -8.62
N VAL A 137 -10.03 13.13 -9.26
CA VAL A 137 -8.62 13.12 -8.85
C VAL A 137 -7.76 13.71 -9.96
N GLU A 138 -6.86 14.62 -9.60
CA GLU A 138 -5.75 15.08 -10.40
C GLU A 138 -4.45 14.48 -9.85
N LEU A 139 -3.73 13.73 -10.68
CA LEU A 139 -2.44 13.16 -10.30
C LEU A 139 -1.33 14.18 -10.57
N VAL A 140 -0.87 14.87 -9.52
CA VAL A 140 0.12 15.94 -9.66
C VAL A 140 1.56 15.43 -9.59
N GLY A 141 1.80 14.28 -8.98
CA GLY A 141 3.16 13.76 -8.86
C GLY A 141 3.24 12.29 -8.48
N ILE A 142 4.38 11.69 -8.79
CA ILE A 142 4.79 10.37 -8.31
C ILE A 142 6.12 10.54 -7.61
N ASN A 143 6.12 10.21 -6.33
CA ASN A 143 7.30 10.25 -5.49
C ASN A 143 7.83 8.82 -5.40
N ARG A 144 9.06 8.61 -5.85
CA ARG A 144 9.72 7.31 -5.68
C ARG A 144 10.35 7.28 -4.30
N PRO A 145 10.13 6.21 -3.50
CA PRO A 145 10.91 5.98 -2.29
C PRO A 145 12.40 6.17 -2.56
N GLY A 146 13.10 6.79 -1.64
CA GLY A 146 14.52 7.08 -1.85
C GLY A 146 15.23 7.55 -0.60
N TRP A 147 16.55 7.53 -0.67
CA TRP A 147 17.40 8.07 0.38
C TRP A 147 17.29 9.60 0.40
N LYS A 148 17.02 10.14 1.59
CA LYS A 148 17.09 11.56 1.92
C LYS A 148 18.19 11.77 2.93
N GLU A 149 18.87 12.90 2.81
CA GLU A 149 19.99 13.25 3.66
C GLU A 149 19.58 14.40 4.57
N ASP A 150 19.88 14.24 5.86
CA ASP A 150 19.82 15.34 6.81
C ASP A 150 20.93 16.35 6.46
N PRO A 151 20.60 17.60 6.08
CA PRO A 151 21.59 18.57 5.62
C PRO A 151 22.53 19.03 6.74
N SER A 152 22.18 18.81 8.01
CA SER A 152 23.00 19.18 9.17
C SER A 152 24.03 18.10 9.53
N SER A 153 23.67 16.83 9.37
CA SER A 153 24.49 15.69 9.83
C SER A 153 25.03 14.82 8.70
N GLY A 154 24.54 14.98 7.47
CA GLY A 154 24.81 14.08 6.34
C GLY A 154 24.17 12.70 6.50
N CYS A 155 23.36 12.51 7.55
CA CYS A 155 22.81 11.20 7.86
C CYS A 155 21.65 10.84 6.93
N LYS A 156 21.66 9.62 6.40
CA LYS A 156 20.66 9.18 5.43
C LYS A 156 19.50 8.45 6.08
N VAL A 157 18.30 8.84 5.68
CA VAL A 157 17.02 8.21 6.02
C VAL A 157 16.34 7.73 4.75
N TRP A 158 15.70 6.58 4.79
CA TRP A 158 14.90 6.07 3.69
C TRP A 158 13.50 6.66 3.77
N ASP A 159 13.21 7.57 2.85
CA ASP A 159 11.90 8.19 2.75
C ASP A 159 11.02 7.37 1.79
N ARG A 160 9.97 6.75 2.32
CA ARG A 160 9.03 5.95 1.53
C ARG A 160 8.02 6.81 0.78
N VAL A 161 7.77 8.03 1.22
CA VAL A 161 6.78 8.94 0.63
C VAL A 161 7.41 10.31 0.51
N PRO A 162 8.42 10.50 -0.36
CA PRO A 162 9.17 11.74 -0.39
C PRO A 162 8.34 12.87 -0.94
N LEU A 163 7.74 13.63 -0.04
CA LEU A 163 7.00 14.83 -0.33
C LEU A 163 7.96 15.85 -0.97
N GLN A 164 7.52 16.58 -2.01
CA GLN A 164 8.40 17.53 -2.68
C GLN A 164 8.70 18.73 -1.78
N GLN A 165 9.97 19.18 -1.79
CA GLN A 165 10.49 20.35 -1.05
C GLN A 165 10.63 20.19 0.47
N HIS A 166 10.87 18.96 0.94
CA HIS A 166 11.00 18.69 2.37
C HIS A 166 12.46 18.45 2.75
N SER A 167 12.86 18.98 3.91
CA SER A 167 14.12 18.62 4.58
C SER A 167 13.83 17.76 5.80
N PHE A 168 14.84 17.04 6.27
CA PHE A 168 14.73 16.16 7.42
C PHE A 168 15.86 16.43 8.40
N THR A 169 15.60 16.19 9.69
CA THR A 169 16.65 16.11 10.70
C THR A 169 16.53 14.83 11.49
N TRP A 170 17.65 14.18 11.80
CA TRP A 170 17.71 13.00 12.66
C TRP A 170 18.58 13.28 13.89
N THR A 171 18.03 13.05 15.08
CA THR A 171 18.76 13.31 16.34
C THR A 171 19.46 12.09 16.93
N GLY A 172 19.28 10.90 16.35
CA GLY A 172 19.86 9.66 16.85
C GLY A 172 21.24 9.35 16.26
N PRO A 173 21.81 8.18 16.58
CA PRO A 173 23.05 7.71 15.97
C PRO A 173 23.01 7.66 14.43
N CYS A 174 24.17 7.84 13.81
CA CYS A 174 24.36 7.65 12.37
C CYS A 174 25.50 6.66 12.14
N VAL A 175 25.16 5.45 11.70
CA VAL A 175 26.11 4.34 11.50
C VAL A 175 26.18 4.05 10.01
N ASP A 176 27.39 3.97 9.46
CA ASP A 176 27.64 3.82 8.01
C ASP A 176 26.88 4.85 7.14
N GLY A 177 26.79 6.08 7.65
CA GLY A 177 26.09 7.18 6.98
C GLY A 177 24.57 7.05 6.98
N LYS A 178 23.99 6.15 7.78
CA LYS A 178 22.55 5.90 7.86
C LYS A 178 22.03 6.03 9.28
N ALA A 179 20.84 6.61 9.41
CA ALA A 179 20.21 6.81 10.70
C ALA A 179 19.94 5.47 11.39
N SER A 180 20.36 5.33 12.64
CA SER A 180 20.36 4.08 13.38
C SER A 180 20.09 4.31 14.87
N GLY A 181 19.52 3.34 15.57
CA GLY A 181 19.17 3.42 16.98
C GLY A 181 18.01 4.38 17.29
N SER A 182 17.84 4.70 18.57
CA SER A 182 16.78 5.60 19.04
C SER A 182 17.03 7.05 18.64
N GLY A 183 15.98 7.74 18.20
CA GLY A 183 16.06 9.16 17.92
C GLY A 183 14.75 9.78 17.48
N VAL A 184 14.85 11.02 17.00
CA VAL A 184 13.73 11.79 16.48
C VAL A 184 14.00 12.17 15.03
N LEU A 185 13.11 11.73 14.14
CA LEU A 185 13.05 12.20 12.76
C LEU A 185 12.04 13.33 12.67
N THR A 186 12.48 14.52 12.26
CA THR A 186 11.58 15.65 12.00
C THR A 186 11.60 15.97 10.51
N THR A 187 10.42 16.08 9.91
CA THR A 187 10.25 16.51 8.52
C THR A 187 9.80 17.96 8.49
N PHE A 188 10.43 18.77 7.65
CA PHE A 188 10.13 20.18 7.47
C PHE A 188 9.62 20.46 6.06
N ARG A 189 8.71 21.42 5.93
CA ARG A 189 8.28 22.02 4.65
C ARG A 189 8.37 23.53 4.79
N GLY A 190 9.13 24.19 3.91
CA GLY A 190 9.34 25.64 4.00
C GLY A 190 9.87 26.09 5.37
N GLY A 191 10.71 25.27 6.02
CA GLY A 191 11.24 25.52 7.36
C GLY A 191 10.30 25.20 8.53
N LYS A 192 9.01 24.89 8.29
CA LYS A 192 8.06 24.49 9.33
C LYS A 192 8.06 22.98 9.53
N ALA A 193 8.19 22.52 10.77
CA ALA A 193 8.04 21.12 11.11
C ALA A 193 6.59 20.66 10.87
N ILE A 194 6.42 19.60 10.08
CA ILE A 194 5.11 19.08 9.66
C ILE A 194 4.90 17.62 10.06
N ARG A 195 5.98 16.87 10.31
CA ARG A 195 5.91 15.50 10.86
C ARG A 195 7.05 15.29 11.84
N ARG A 196 6.77 14.52 12.88
CA ARG A 196 7.74 14.14 13.89
C ARG A 196 7.52 12.67 14.23
N TYR A 197 8.57 11.89 14.09
CA TYR A 197 8.61 10.51 14.52
C TYR A 197 9.66 10.33 15.60
N VAL A 198 9.30 9.58 16.64
CA VAL A 198 10.14 9.22 17.77
C VAL A 198 10.18 7.70 17.81
N GLY A 199 11.35 7.11 17.68
CA GLY A 199 11.50 5.65 17.68
C GLY A 199 12.86 5.16 17.22
N GLU A 200 12.92 3.88 16.86
CA GLU A 200 14.13 3.18 16.43
C GLU A 200 14.29 3.22 14.91
N MET A 201 15.51 3.48 14.46
CA MET A 201 15.93 3.27 13.09
C MET A 201 16.94 2.15 12.97
N ALA A 202 16.85 1.38 11.89
CA ALA A 202 17.83 0.37 11.53
C ALA A 202 18.25 0.57 10.08
N GLY A 203 19.50 0.98 9.87
CA GLY A 203 20.04 1.21 8.53
C GLY A 203 19.24 2.26 7.74
N GLY A 204 18.77 3.32 8.42
CA GLY A 204 18.03 4.44 7.87
C GLY A 204 16.54 4.17 7.62
N VAL A 205 16.02 3.01 8.00
CA VAL A 205 14.59 2.68 7.90
C VAL A 205 13.97 2.72 9.30
N THR A 206 12.80 3.33 9.42
CA THR A 206 12.01 3.32 10.66
C THR A 206 11.44 1.94 10.94
N ASP A 207 11.35 1.59 12.23
CA ASP A 207 10.63 0.39 12.71
C ASP A 207 9.14 0.38 12.29
N ARG A 208 8.55 1.57 12.12
CA ARG A 208 7.18 1.76 11.65
C ARG A 208 7.15 1.93 10.16
N PRO A 209 6.16 1.32 9.48
CA PRO A 209 6.07 1.40 8.03
C PRO A 209 5.72 2.80 7.48
N ASN A 210 5.30 3.76 8.33
CA ASN A 210 5.02 5.14 7.91
C ASN A 210 5.04 6.12 9.12
N PRO A 211 6.19 6.72 9.44
CA PRO A 211 6.35 7.77 10.45
C PRO A 211 5.73 9.14 10.06
#